data_AF-A0A949HF32-F1
#
_entry.id   AF-A0A949HF32-F1
#
_cell.length_a   1.000
_cell.length_b   1.000
_cell.length_c   1.000
_cell.angle_alpha   90.00
_cell.angle_beta   90.00
_cell.angle_gamma   90.00
#
_symmetry.space_group_name_H-M   'P 1'
#
loop_
_entity.id
_entity.type
_entity.pdbx_description
1 polymer ?
#
loop_
_entity_poly.entity_id
_entity_poly.type
_entity_poly.pdbx_seq_one_letter_code
_entity_poly.pdbx_strand_id
1 'polypeptide(L)'
;MHSDLIGKIAKARQYANEPERLSIEHLAATFTGSNNAHQVALDLGRWTCDCAAFRLHTTCAHVMAFQRIVAPSLDAAARAEVPLTMQSDLIGMIEKSRHYVHERERIRLHSLRVRFRGSNNDHMITLGDDQWACSCTSFRLHHTCAHIMALQRLWAAMLPAAALQPSRDAGELEMASLLH
;
A
#
# COMPACT_ATOMS: atom_id res chain seq x y z
N MET A 1 -19.67 -2.95 25.03
CA MET A 1 -18.45 -3.46 24.36
C MET A 1 -18.52 -3.47 22.82
N HIS A 2 -19.69 -3.42 22.17
CA HIS A 2 -19.80 -3.31 20.69
C HIS A 2 -19.40 -1.92 20.12
N SER A 3 -19.40 -0.88 20.95
CA SER A 3 -19.02 0.51 20.62
C SER A 3 -17.63 0.62 20.00
N ASP A 4 -16.66 -0.16 20.50
CA ASP A 4 -15.25 0.05 20.18
C ASP A 4 -14.87 -0.45 18.79
N LEU A 5 -15.50 -1.52 18.29
CA LEU A 5 -15.25 -2.04 16.95
C LEU A 5 -15.94 -1.19 15.88
N ILE A 6 -17.19 -0.79 16.11
CA ILE A 6 -17.93 0.10 15.20
C ILE A 6 -17.17 1.42 15.02
N GLY A 7 -16.68 2.00 16.13
CA GLY A 7 -15.85 3.20 16.09
C GLY A 7 -14.53 3.00 15.32
N LYS A 8 -13.87 1.85 15.46
CA LYS A 8 -12.66 1.51 14.68
C LYS A 8 -12.96 1.38 13.19
N ILE A 9 -14.07 0.72 12.82
CA ILE A 9 -14.50 0.58 11.41
C ILE A 9 -14.80 1.96 10.81
N ALA A 10 -15.52 2.81 11.53
CA ALA A 10 -15.84 4.16 11.07
C ALA A 10 -14.56 4.99 10.84
N LYS A 11 -13.62 4.98 11.81
CA LYS A 11 -12.32 5.64 11.66
C LYS A 11 -11.50 5.07 10.51
N ALA A 12 -11.50 3.75 10.32
CA ALA A 12 -10.78 3.12 9.22
C ALA A 12 -11.32 3.57 7.86
N ARG A 13 -12.64 3.70 7.70
CA ARG A 13 -13.27 4.23 6.49
C ARG A 13 -12.90 5.69 6.26
N GLN A 14 -12.94 6.51 7.31
CA GLN A 14 -12.50 7.90 7.24
C GLN A 14 -11.04 7.98 6.77
N TYR A 15 -10.13 7.29 7.45
CA TYR A 15 -8.71 7.30 7.12
C TYR A 15 -8.40 6.76 5.72
N ALA A 16 -9.17 5.78 5.23
CA ALA A 16 -9.03 5.29 3.86
C ALA A 16 -9.43 6.35 2.81
N ASN A 17 -10.20 7.38 3.17
CA ASN A 17 -10.50 8.52 2.31
C ASN A 17 -9.48 9.66 2.46
N GLU A 18 -8.48 9.52 3.34
CA GLU A 18 -7.45 10.52 3.64
C GLU A 18 -6.04 9.90 3.45
N PRO A 19 -5.71 9.39 2.25
CA PRO A 19 -4.47 8.63 1.98
C PRO A 19 -3.18 9.44 2.18
N GLU A 20 -3.25 10.76 2.22
CA GLU A 20 -2.17 11.68 2.60
C GLU A 20 -1.81 11.65 4.09
N ARG A 21 -2.54 10.88 4.90
CA ARG A 21 -2.10 10.51 6.25
C ARG A 21 -0.93 9.53 6.25
N LEU A 22 -0.72 8.84 5.14
CA LEU A 22 0.32 7.84 5.00
C LEU A 22 1.59 8.48 4.46
N SER A 23 2.73 8.00 4.95
CA SER A 23 4.06 8.27 4.39
C SER A 23 4.77 6.93 4.26
N ILE A 24 4.91 6.44 3.03
CA ILE A 24 5.62 5.19 2.74
C ILE A 24 7.12 5.44 2.89
N GLU A 25 7.76 4.67 3.77
CA GLU A 25 9.22 4.67 3.93
C GLU A 25 9.87 3.56 3.10
N HIS A 26 9.23 2.39 3.11
CA HIS A 26 9.69 1.21 2.39
C HIS A 26 8.52 0.41 1.83
N LEU A 27 8.67 -0.15 0.64
CA LEU A 27 7.85 -1.26 0.16
C LEU A 27 8.65 -2.18 -0.75
N ALA A 28 8.23 -3.44 -0.81
CA ALA A 28 8.68 -4.39 -1.82
C ALA A 28 7.46 -5.12 -2.39
N ALA A 29 7.40 -5.24 -3.71
CA ALA A 29 6.30 -5.85 -4.41
C ALA A 29 6.79 -6.60 -5.65
N THR A 30 6.03 -7.62 -6.05
CA THR A 30 6.09 -8.16 -7.40
C THR A 30 5.04 -7.49 -8.27
N PHE A 31 5.43 -7.08 -9.47
CA PHE A 31 4.56 -6.46 -10.48
C PHE A 31 4.51 -7.35 -11.71
N THR A 32 3.34 -7.90 -12.02
CA THR A 32 3.10 -8.72 -13.21
C THR A 32 2.84 -7.83 -14.42
N GLY A 33 3.89 -7.54 -15.19
CA GLY A 33 3.78 -6.82 -16.46
C GLY A 33 3.14 -7.66 -17.56
N SER A 34 3.16 -7.16 -18.80
CA SER A 34 2.55 -7.87 -19.94
C SER A 34 3.20 -9.21 -20.26
N ASN A 35 4.52 -9.33 -20.01
CA ASN A 35 5.29 -10.52 -20.41
C ASN A 35 5.87 -11.27 -19.21
N ASN A 36 6.28 -10.55 -18.16
CA ASN A 36 7.03 -11.09 -17.04
C ASN A 36 6.66 -10.37 -15.74
N ALA A 37 6.92 -11.03 -14.63
CA ALA A 37 6.87 -10.44 -13.31
C ALA A 37 8.20 -9.74 -12.99
N HIS A 38 8.11 -8.61 -12.29
CA HIS A 38 9.24 -7.75 -11.94
C HIS A 38 9.22 -7.41 -10.46
N GLN A 39 10.38 -7.43 -9.81
CA GLN A 39 10.49 -6.89 -8.46
C GLN A 39 10.55 -5.37 -8.52
N VAL A 40 9.69 -4.73 -7.75
CA VAL A 40 9.61 -3.27 -7.59
C VAL A 40 9.75 -2.97 -6.11
N ALA A 41 10.64 -2.04 -5.77
CA ALA A 41 10.82 -1.60 -4.40
C ALA A 41 10.93 -0.07 -4.31
N LEU A 42 10.51 0.47 -3.18
CA LEU A 42 10.80 1.84 -2.75
C LEU A 42 11.57 1.75 -1.44
N ASP A 43 12.70 2.44 -1.37
CA ASP A 43 13.51 2.54 -0.17
C ASP A 43 14.00 3.98 -0.01
N LEU A 44 13.60 4.66 1.08
CA LEU A 44 14.03 6.02 1.42
C LEU A 44 13.90 7.00 0.23
N GLY A 45 12.72 6.99 -0.40
CA GLY A 45 12.41 7.87 -1.53
C GLY A 45 12.98 7.41 -2.89
N ARG A 46 13.70 6.28 -2.95
CA ARG A 46 14.30 5.76 -4.18
C ARG A 46 13.56 4.53 -4.69
N TRP A 47 13.03 4.64 -5.89
CA TRP A 47 12.44 3.49 -6.58
C TRP A 47 13.51 2.60 -7.20
N THR A 48 13.21 1.31 -7.26
CA THR A 48 13.96 0.33 -8.05
C THR A 48 12.99 -0.61 -8.76
N CYS A 49 13.37 -1.05 -9.95
CA CYS A 49 12.70 -2.14 -10.65
C CYS A 49 13.74 -2.97 -11.41
N ASP A 50 13.59 -4.29 -11.40
CA ASP A 50 14.52 -5.20 -12.08
C ASP A 50 14.35 -5.25 -13.61
N CYS A 51 13.36 -4.56 -14.17
CA CYS A 51 13.08 -4.60 -15.60
C CYS A 51 14.14 -3.85 -16.43
N ALA A 52 14.28 -4.23 -17.69
CA ALA A 52 15.27 -3.64 -18.60
C ALA A 52 15.10 -2.11 -18.77
N ALA A 53 13.86 -1.64 -18.91
CA ALA A 53 13.58 -0.20 -19.05
C ALA A 53 14.08 0.62 -17.85
N PHE A 54 13.90 0.09 -16.63
CA PHE A 54 14.37 0.78 -15.43
C PHE A 54 15.90 0.89 -15.38
N ARG A 55 16.62 -0.15 -15.82
CA ARG A 55 18.09 -0.09 -15.89
C ARG A 55 18.61 0.95 -16.89
N LEU A 56 17.86 1.22 -17.95
CA LEU A 56 18.24 2.18 -19.00
C LEU A 56 17.83 3.61 -18.66
N HIS A 57 16.66 3.80 -18.05
CA HIS A 57 16.03 5.11 -17.89
C HIS A 57 15.81 5.53 -16.44
N THR A 58 16.18 4.69 -15.46
CA THR A 58 15.87 4.86 -14.03
C THR A 58 14.36 4.99 -13.73
N THR A 59 13.54 4.55 -14.67
CA THR A 59 12.07 4.52 -14.59
C THR A 59 11.52 3.48 -15.56
N CYS A 60 10.27 3.09 -15.35
CA CYS A 60 9.56 2.16 -16.21
C CYS A 60 8.05 2.27 -15.98
N ALA A 61 7.26 1.64 -16.86
CA ALA A 61 5.80 1.59 -16.70
C ALA A 61 5.34 1.07 -15.33
N HIS A 62 6.06 0.13 -14.73
CA HIS A 62 5.73 -0.44 -13.41
C HIS A 62 5.88 0.60 -12.29
N VAL A 63 7.05 1.24 -12.20
CA VAL A 63 7.31 2.29 -11.20
C VAL A 63 6.35 3.46 -11.41
N MET A 64 6.15 3.88 -12.66
CA MET A 64 5.22 4.96 -13.01
C MET A 64 3.77 4.64 -12.61
N ALA A 65 3.33 3.39 -12.78
CA ALA A 65 1.99 2.97 -12.36
C ALA A 65 1.89 2.92 -10.83
N PHE A 66 2.89 2.35 -10.17
CA PHE A 66 2.93 2.26 -8.71
C PHE A 66 2.90 3.66 -8.08
N GLN A 67 3.75 4.57 -8.56
CA GLN A 67 3.78 5.98 -8.14
C GLN A 67 2.40 6.63 -8.27
N ARG A 68 1.66 6.38 -9.37
CA ARG A 68 0.30 6.89 -9.56
C ARG A 68 -0.70 6.28 -8.57
N ILE A 69 -0.61 4.98 -8.31
CA ILE A 69 -1.52 4.27 -7.40
C ILE A 69 -1.35 4.76 -5.96
N VAL A 70 -0.12 4.99 -5.49
CA VAL A 70 0.17 5.37 -4.11
C VAL A 70 0.54 6.85 -3.94
N ALA A 71 0.31 7.68 -4.97
CA ALA A 71 0.78 9.08 -5.03
C ALA A 71 0.52 9.93 -3.77
N PRO A 72 -0.67 9.87 -3.12
CA PRO A 72 -0.92 10.66 -1.91
C PRO A 72 -0.05 10.25 -0.72
N SER A 73 0.46 9.02 -0.72
CA SER A 73 1.22 8.41 0.37
C SER A 73 2.74 8.51 0.19
N LEU A 74 3.19 9.19 -0.87
CA LEU A 74 4.61 9.35 -1.20
C LEU A 74 5.11 10.75 -0.83
N ASP A 75 6.36 10.81 -0.37
CA ASP A 75 7.07 12.08 -0.21
C ASP A 75 7.50 12.68 -1.56
N ALA A 76 8.04 13.90 -1.53
CA ALA A 76 8.45 14.60 -2.74
C ALA A 76 9.56 13.85 -3.51
N ALA A 77 10.48 13.17 -2.82
CA ALA A 77 11.58 12.45 -3.44
C ALA A 77 11.08 11.20 -4.19
N ALA A 78 10.20 10.42 -3.56
CA ALA A 78 9.57 9.25 -4.16
C ALA A 78 8.62 9.60 -5.32
N ARG A 79 8.07 10.81 -5.34
CA ARG A 79 7.20 11.32 -6.41
C ARG A 79 7.95 11.92 -7.58
N ALA A 80 9.23 12.26 -7.41
CA ALA A 80 9.99 12.93 -8.45
C ALA A 80 10.01 12.06 -9.71
N GLU A 81 9.41 12.58 -10.79
CA GLU A 81 9.54 11.99 -12.11
C GLU A 81 10.95 12.28 -12.61
N VAL A 82 11.65 11.25 -13.08
CA VAL A 82 12.95 11.44 -13.74
C VAL A 82 12.71 12.30 -14.99
N PRO A 83 13.47 13.38 -15.22
CA PRO A 83 13.39 14.14 -16.46
C PRO A 83 13.80 13.25 -17.62
N LEU A 84 12.83 12.72 -18.35
CA LEU A 84 13.07 11.88 -19.51
C LEU A 84 13.07 12.77 -20.74
N THR A 85 14.22 12.85 -21.40
CA THR A 85 14.30 13.40 -22.76
C THR A 85 13.35 12.63 -23.67
N MET A 86 12.48 13.33 -24.41
CA MET A 86 11.49 12.76 -25.33
C MET A 86 12.11 11.70 -26.25
N GLN A 87 11.84 10.43 -25.94
CA GLN A 87 12.21 9.24 -26.72
C GLN A 87 10.93 8.43 -26.94
N SER A 88 10.80 7.72 -28.08
CA SER A 88 9.62 6.90 -28.42
C SER A 88 9.24 5.91 -27.32
N ASP A 89 10.23 5.39 -26.61
CA ASP A 89 10.06 4.41 -25.54
C ASP A 89 9.30 4.98 -24.35
N LEU A 90 9.38 6.31 -24.12
CA LEU A 90 8.65 6.99 -23.05
C LEU A 90 7.14 6.96 -23.25
N ILE A 91 6.67 7.14 -24.49
CA ILE A 91 5.24 7.15 -24.80
C ILE A 91 4.64 5.79 -24.45
N GLY A 92 5.28 4.71 -24.89
CA GLY A 92 4.83 3.35 -24.58
C GLY A 92 4.88 3.04 -23.07
N MET A 93 5.86 3.57 -22.34
CA MET A 93 5.91 3.43 -20.88
C MET A 93 4.75 4.17 -20.18
N ILE A 94 4.44 5.39 -20.62
CA ILE A 94 3.32 6.19 -20.08
C ILE A 94 1.99 5.50 -20.35
N GLU A 95 1.77 5.00 -21.56
CA GLU A 95 0.54 4.31 -21.94
C GLU A 95 0.32 3.04 -21.10
N LYS A 96 1.35 2.19 -21.02
CA LYS A 96 1.31 0.98 -20.16
C LYS A 96 1.07 1.33 -18.70
N SER A 97 1.74 2.38 -18.20
CA SER A 97 1.57 2.83 -16.82
C SER A 97 0.12 3.24 -16.55
N ARG A 98 -0.48 4.05 -17.44
CA ARG A 98 -1.89 4.48 -17.33
C ARG A 98 -2.83 3.29 -17.33
N HIS A 99 -2.56 2.27 -18.14
CA HIS A 99 -3.34 1.05 -18.16
C HIS A 99 -3.22 0.30 -16.82
N TYR A 100 -2.01 0.04 -16.34
CA TYR A 100 -1.78 -0.75 -15.13
C TYR A 100 -2.33 -0.11 -13.84
N VAL A 101 -2.57 1.20 -13.79
CA VAL A 101 -3.23 1.86 -12.64
C VAL A 101 -4.62 1.26 -12.36
N HIS A 102 -5.29 0.74 -13.39
CA HIS A 102 -6.60 0.12 -13.31
C HIS A 102 -6.56 -1.39 -13.03
N GLU A 103 -5.39 -2.03 -13.08
CA GLU A 103 -5.17 -3.47 -12.91
C GLU A 103 -4.31 -3.72 -11.66
N ARG A 104 -4.76 -3.20 -10.51
CA ARG A 104 -3.99 -3.21 -9.26
C ARG A 104 -3.65 -4.62 -8.78
N GLU A 105 -4.44 -5.62 -9.14
CA GLU A 105 -4.22 -7.04 -8.88
C GLU A 105 -2.96 -7.62 -9.53
N ARG A 106 -2.38 -6.92 -10.52
CA ARG A 106 -1.06 -7.26 -11.07
C ARG A 106 0.06 -7.06 -10.06
N ILE A 107 -0.19 -6.27 -9.02
CA ILE A 107 0.79 -5.91 -8.00
C ILE A 107 0.53 -6.76 -6.76
N ARG A 108 1.57 -7.42 -6.27
CA ARG A 108 1.53 -8.13 -4.99
C ARG A 108 2.55 -7.53 -4.03
N LEU A 109 2.08 -6.87 -2.98
CA LEU A 109 2.92 -6.39 -1.88
C LEU A 109 3.44 -7.57 -1.05
N HIS A 110 4.74 -7.55 -0.76
CA HIS A 110 5.40 -8.52 0.12
C HIS A 110 5.80 -7.91 1.45
N SER A 111 6.26 -6.66 1.42
CA SER A 111 6.57 -5.91 2.64
C SER A 111 6.25 -4.43 2.49
N LEU A 112 6.03 -3.81 3.63
CA LEU A 112 5.66 -2.41 3.73
C LEU A 112 6.13 -1.84 5.07
N ARG A 113 6.61 -0.60 5.06
CA ARG A 113 6.75 0.25 6.24
C ARG A 113 6.18 1.63 5.94
N VAL A 114 5.21 2.04 6.76
CA VAL A 114 4.49 3.31 6.60
C VAL A 114 4.39 4.02 7.93
N ARG A 115 4.74 5.30 7.94
CA ARG A 115 4.33 6.21 9.02
C ARG A 115 2.90 6.69 8.74
N PHE A 116 2.04 6.52 9.72
CA PHE A 116 0.61 6.83 9.65
C PHE A 116 0.29 7.96 10.61
N ARG A 117 -0.22 9.09 10.11
CA ARG A 117 -0.69 10.20 10.93
C ARG A 117 -2.10 9.94 11.46
N GLY A 118 -2.18 9.48 12.70
CA GLY A 118 -3.43 9.27 13.42
C GLY A 118 -4.11 10.57 13.81
N SER A 119 -5.19 10.48 14.59
CA SER A 119 -5.87 11.68 15.11
C SER A 119 -5.02 12.46 16.11
N ASN A 120 -4.23 11.76 16.92
CA ASN A 120 -3.48 12.36 18.03
C ASN A 120 -1.97 12.23 17.87
N ASN A 121 -1.52 11.15 17.23
CA ASN A 121 -0.10 10.79 17.14
C ASN A 121 0.18 10.07 15.82
N ASP A 122 1.44 10.05 15.45
CA ASP A 122 1.93 9.22 14.35
C ASP A 122 2.18 7.78 14.84
N HIS A 123 1.90 6.82 13.96
CA HIS A 123 2.06 5.40 14.22
C HIS A 123 2.88 4.75 13.13
N MET A 124 3.79 3.87 13.51
CA MET A 124 4.51 3.04 12.55
C MET A 124 3.67 1.80 12.25
N ILE A 125 3.47 1.51 10.97
CA ILE A 125 2.79 0.31 10.49
C ILE A 125 3.75 -0.47 9.61
N THR A 126 3.84 -1.78 9.84
CA THR A 126 4.61 -2.69 9.00
C THR A 126 3.76 -3.84 8.50
N LEU A 127 4.05 -4.30 7.29
CA LEU A 127 3.66 -5.60 6.75
C LEU A 127 4.93 -6.37 6.42
N GLY A 128 5.04 -7.61 6.90
CA GLY A 128 6.11 -8.54 6.54
C GLY A 128 5.69 -9.96 6.93
N ASP A 129 6.08 -10.95 6.13
CA ASP A 129 5.67 -12.35 6.31
C ASP A 129 4.15 -12.50 6.45
N ASP A 130 3.41 -11.78 5.60
CA ASP A 130 1.94 -11.65 5.59
C ASP A 130 1.31 -11.16 6.91
N GLN A 131 2.11 -10.64 7.85
CA GLN A 131 1.68 -10.19 9.16
C GLN A 131 1.78 -8.67 9.31
N TRP A 132 0.70 -8.08 9.83
CA TRP A 132 0.66 -6.68 10.18
C TRP A 132 1.25 -6.42 11.57
N ALA A 133 1.88 -5.26 11.74
CA ALA A 133 2.12 -4.67 13.05
C ALA A 133 1.80 -3.18 13.01
N CYS A 134 1.31 -2.64 14.12
CA CYS A 134 1.11 -1.20 14.30
C CYS A 134 1.56 -0.79 15.70
N SER A 135 2.28 0.33 15.82
CA SER A 135 2.78 0.83 17.10
C SER A 135 1.69 1.38 18.04
N CYS A 136 0.43 1.49 17.58
CA CYS A 136 -0.67 1.99 18.40
C CYS A 136 -1.09 0.99 19.50
N THR A 137 -1.60 1.52 20.62
CA THR A 137 -2.04 0.71 21.77
C THR A 137 -3.16 -0.27 21.41
N SER A 138 -4.13 0.13 20.59
CA SER A 138 -5.24 -0.76 20.20
C SER A 138 -4.76 -2.03 19.50
N PHE A 139 -3.74 -1.91 18.66
CA PHE A 139 -3.18 -3.08 17.98
C PHE A 139 -2.41 -3.98 18.96
N ARG A 140 -1.64 -3.41 19.88
CA ARG A 140 -0.94 -4.19 20.91
C ARG A 140 -1.88 -4.99 21.81
N LEU A 141 -3.09 -4.49 22.05
CA LEU A 141 -4.07 -5.13 22.93
C LEU A 141 -5.03 -6.09 22.22
N HIS A 142 -5.33 -5.85 20.94
CA HIS A 142 -6.40 -6.58 20.24
C HIS A 142 -5.97 -7.13 18.88
N HIS A 143 -4.70 -6.92 18.51
CA HIS A 143 -4.16 -7.23 17.18
C HIS A 143 -4.94 -6.58 16.01
N THR A 144 -5.78 -5.57 16.29
CA THR A 144 -6.55 -4.85 15.30
C THR A 144 -6.66 -3.36 15.65
N CYS A 145 -6.64 -2.51 14.63
CA CYS A 145 -6.80 -1.07 14.79
C CYS A 145 -7.32 -0.43 13.51
N ALA A 146 -7.89 0.77 13.65
CA ALA A 146 -8.41 1.53 12.51
C ALA A 146 -7.34 1.83 11.44
N HIS A 147 -6.06 1.92 11.83
CA HIS A 147 -4.97 2.22 10.90
C HIS A 147 -4.70 1.06 9.93
N ILE A 148 -4.55 -0.17 10.45
CA ILE A 148 -4.37 -1.36 9.61
C ILE A 148 -5.62 -1.60 8.76
N MET A 149 -6.80 -1.48 9.34
CA MET A 149 -8.06 -1.61 8.61
C MET A 149 -8.18 -0.58 7.47
N ALA A 150 -7.62 0.62 7.64
CA ALA A 150 -7.57 1.62 6.57
C ALA A 150 -6.63 1.20 5.43
N LEU A 151 -5.42 0.70 5.74
CA LEU A 151 -4.48 0.19 4.73
C LEU A 151 -5.04 -1.04 4.00
N GLN A 152 -5.67 -1.96 4.72
CA GLN A 152 -6.35 -3.12 4.15
C GLN A 152 -7.42 -2.70 3.14
N ARG A 153 -8.15 -1.62 3.40
CA ARG A 153 -9.14 -1.05 2.47
C ARG A 153 -8.49 -0.37 1.28
N LEU A 154 -7.52 0.50 1.52
CA LEU A 154 -6.84 1.30 0.50
C LEU A 154 -6.16 0.44 -0.56
N TRP A 155 -5.47 -0.61 -0.11
CA TRP A 155 -4.59 -1.43 -0.95
C TRP A 155 -5.07 -2.87 -1.07
N ALA A 156 -6.37 -3.12 -0.86
CA ALA A 156 -6.97 -4.45 -0.87
C ALA A 156 -6.54 -5.30 -2.08
N ALA A 157 -6.60 -4.73 -3.28
CA ALA A 157 -6.25 -5.42 -4.52
C ALA A 157 -4.76 -5.82 -4.63
N MET A 158 -3.88 -5.20 -3.84
CA MET A 158 -2.43 -5.44 -3.87
C MET A 158 -1.93 -6.32 -2.72
N LEU A 159 -2.79 -6.61 -1.74
CA LEU A 159 -2.42 -7.35 -0.54
C LEU A 159 -2.59 -8.86 -0.73
N PRO A 160 -1.73 -9.68 -0.12
CA PRO A 160 -1.96 -11.13 -0.04
C PRO A 160 -3.22 -11.41 0.79
N ALA A 161 -3.92 -12.50 0.48
CA ALA A 161 -5.20 -12.84 1.12
C ALA A 161 -5.11 -12.90 2.66
N ALA A 162 -3.99 -13.40 3.20
CA ALA A 162 -3.74 -13.43 4.64
C ALA A 162 -3.67 -12.03 5.28
N ALA A 163 -3.16 -11.04 4.55
CA ALA A 163 -3.07 -9.65 5.01
C ALA A 163 -4.40 -8.87 4.90
N LEU A 164 -5.45 -9.43 4.25
CA LEU A 164 -6.76 -8.80 4.16
C LEU A 164 -7.64 -9.04 5.39
N GLN A 165 -7.36 -10.08 6.16
CA GLN A 165 -8.18 -10.39 7.33
C GLN A 165 -7.82 -9.49 8.51
N PRO A 166 -8.81 -9.00 9.29
CA PRO A 166 -8.50 -8.49 10.61
C PRO A 166 -7.88 -9.63 11.45
N SER A 167 -7.08 -9.32 12.47
CA SER A 167 -6.50 -10.35 13.33
C SER A 167 -7.57 -11.33 13.84
N ARG A 168 -7.19 -12.60 14.01
CA ARG A 168 -8.10 -13.72 14.34
C ARG A 168 -9.05 -13.44 15.52
N ASP A 169 -8.64 -12.61 16.47
CA ASP A 169 -9.47 -12.20 17.63
C ASP A 169 -10.68 -11.31 17.28
N ALA A 170 -10.66 -10.63 16.12
CA ALA A 170 -11.77 -9.79 15.66
C ALA A 170 -12.85 -10.58 14.89
N GLY A 171 -12.49 -11.72 14.28
CA GLY A 171 -13.41 -12.54 13.48
C GLY A 171 -14.49 -13.23 14.31
N GLU A 172 -14.18 -13.63 15.54
CA GLU A 172 -15.17 -14.21 16.47
C GLU A 172 -16.22 -13.18 16.92
N LEU A 173 -15.84 -11.90 17.06
CA LEU A 173 -16.73 -10.81 17.46
C LEU A 173 -17.69 -10.38 16.34
N GLU A 174 -17.29 -10.49 15.06
CA GLU A 174 -18.13 -10.14 13.91
C GLU A 174 -19.21 -11.21 13.66
N MET A 175 -18.88 -12.49 13.83
CA MET A 175 -19.86 -13.58 13.75
C MET A 175 -20.86 -13.57 14.92
N ALA A 176 -20.44 -13.18 16.12
CA ALA A 176 -21.33 -13.05 17.27
C ALA A 176 -22.33 -11.88 17.15
N SER A 177 -21.98 -10.83 16.40
CA SER A 177 -22.80 -9.63 16.22
C SER A 177 -23.83 -9.73 15.09
N LEU A 178 -23.73 -10.73 14.21
CA LEU A 178 -24.71 -11.01 13.15
C LEU A 178 -25.81 -12.00 13.59
N LEU A 179 -25.69 -12.54 14.82
CA LEU A 179 -26.62 -13.50 15.41
C LEU A 179 -27.52 -12.89 16.50
N HIS A 180 -27.47 -11.56 16.71
CA HIS A 180 -28.34 -10.79 17.62
C HIS A 180 -28.80 -9.50 16.94
#